data_AF-A0A2J8VPA5-F1
#
_entry.id   AF-A0A2J8VPA5-F1
#
_cell.length_a   1.000
_cell.length_b   1.000
_cell.length_c   1.000
_cell.angle_alpha   90.00
_cell.angle_beta   90.00
_cell.angle_gamma   90.00
#
_symmetry.space_group_name_H-M   'P 1'
#
loop_
_entity.id
_entity.type
_entity.pdbx_description
1 polymer ?
#
loop_
_entity_poly.entity_id
_entity_poly.type
_entity_poly.pdbx_seq_one_letter_code
_entity_poly.pdbx_strand_id
1 'polypeptide(L)'
;MERASCLLLLLLPLVHVSATTPEPCELDDEDFRCVCNFSEPQPDWSEAFQCVSAVEVEIRAGGLNLEPFLKRVDADADPRQYADTVKALRVRRLTVGAAQVPAQLLVGALRVLAYSRLKELTLEDLKITGTMPPLPLEATGLALSSLRLRNVSWATGRSWLAELQQWLKPGLKVLSIAQAHPPAFSCEQVRAFPALTSLDLSDNPGLGERGLI
;
A
#
# COMPACT_ATOMS: atom_id res chain seq x y z
N MET A 1 -24.13 -28.62 52.39
CA MET A 1 -23.20 -28.83 51.26
C MET A 1 -23.60 -27.85 50.15
N GLU A 2 -23.54 -26.53 50.39
CA GLU A 2 -24.16 -25.53 49.48
C GLU A 2 -23.32 -24.25 49.31
N ARG A 3 -22.24 -24.08 50.10
CA ARG A 3 -21.39 -22.87 50.02
C ARG A 3 -20.30 -22.95 48.95
N ALA A 4 -20.00 -24.14 48.43
CA ALA A 4 -19.00 -24.33 47.37
C ALA A 4 -19.54 -23.97 45.97
N SER A 5 -20.85 -24.13 45.72
CA SER A 5 -21.46 -23.80 44.42
C SER A 5 -21.55 -22.30 44.16
N CYS A 6 -21.76 -21.47 45.18
CA CYS A 6 -21.79 -20.01 45.00
C CYS A 6 -20.42 -19.41 44.70
N LEU A 7 -19.34 -20.00 45.21
CA LEU A 7 -17.96 -19.57 44.89
C LEU A 7 -17.57 -19.89 43.45
N LEU A 8 -18.06 -21.01 42.89
CA LEU A 8 -17.87 -21.33 41.47
C LEU A 8 -18.63 -20.37 40.54
N LEU A 9 -19.84 -19.93 40.96
CA LEU A 9 -20.67 -18.97 40.23
C LEU A 9 -20.08 -17.55 40.21
N LEU A 10 -19.32 -17.17 41.25
CA LEU A 10 -18.61 -15.89 41.33
C LEU A 10 -17.34 -15.82 40.46
N LEU A 11 -16.83 -16.97 39.99
CA LEU A 11 -15.66 -17.05 39.12
C LEU A 11 -16.01 -17.11 37.62
N LEU A 12 -17.27 -17.35 37.27
CA LEU A 12 -17.77 -17.33 35.88
C LEU A 12 -17.63 -15.97 35.14
N PRO A 13 -17.63 -14.77 35.78
CA PRO A 13 -17.39 -13.53 35.05
C PRO A 13 -15.91 -13.30 34.72
N LEU A 14 -14.97 -14.03 35.35
CA LEU A 14 -13.54 -13.97 35.02
C LEU A 14 -13.16 -14.82 33.80
N VAL A 15 -14.06 -15.71 33.35
CA VAL A 15 -13.89 -16.53 32.14
C VAL A 15 -14.51 -15.87 30.90
N HIS A 16 -14.99 -14.62 31.03
CA HIS A 16 -15.15 -13.75 29.87
C HIS A 16 -13.76 -13.29 29.47
N VAL A 17 -13.01 -14.23 28.88
CA VAL A 17 -11.97 -13.97 27.90
C VAL A 17 -12.55 -12.85 27.05
N SER A 18 -12.01 -11.63 27.19
CA SER A 18 -12.14 -10.62 26.16
C SER A 18 -11.90 -11.38 24.87
N ALA A 19 -12.93 -11.51 24.04
CA ALA A 19 -12.69 -11.83 22.65
C ALA A 19 -11.79 -10.68 22.20
N THR A 20 -10.47 -10.93 22.21
CA THR A 20 -9.46 -9.93 21.93
C THR A 20 -9.82 -9.50 20.52
N THR A 21 -10.38 -8.31 20.39
CA THR A 21 -10.46 -7.66 19.09
C THR A 21 -9.03 -7.69 18.59
N PRO A 22 -8.73 -8.35 17.46
CA PRO A 22 -7.38 -8.43 16.95
C PRO A 22 -6.80 -7.02 16.93
N GLU A 23 -5.56 -6.86 17.41
CA GLU A 23 -4.93 -5.55 17.33
C GLU A 23 -4.87 -5.12 15.86
N PRO A 24 -5.07 -3.83 15.54
CA PRO A 24 -5.12 -3.38 14.16
C PRO A 24 -3.85 -3.71 13.39
N CYS A 25 -2.71 -3.91 14.06
CA CYS A 25 -1.47 -4.39 13.48
C CYS A 25 -0.91 -5.55 14.30
N GLU A 26 -0.45 -6.59 13.62
CA GLU A 26 0.22 -7.74 14.23
C GLU A 26 1.61 -7.88 13.64
N LEU A 27 2.64 -7.78 14.49
CA LEU A 27 4.04 -8.05 14.14
C LEU A 27 4.36 -9.50 14.52
N ASP A 28 4.98 -10.24 13.60
CA ASP A 28 5.41 -11.61 13.88
C ASP A 28 6.55 -11.67 14.91
N ASP A 29 6.73 -12.84 15.52
CA ASP A 29 7.71 -13.06 16.60
C ASP A 29 9.17 -12.82 16.18
N GLU A 30 9.46 -12.77 14.88
CA GLU A 30 10.80 -12.55 14.31
C GLU A 30 11.04 -11.07 13.94
N ASP A 31 10.10 -10.17 14.22
CA ASP A 31 10.09 -8.77 13.77
C ASP A 31 10.31 -8.64 12.25
N PHE A 32 9.84 -9.61 11.48
CA PHE A 32 10.06 -9.74 10.05
C PHE A 32 8.85 -9.24 9.25
N ARG A 33 7.64 -9.74 9.54
CA ARG A 33 6.40 -9.38 8.86
C ARG A 33 5.42 -8.72 9.82
N CYS A 34 4.87 -7.59 9.40
CA CYS A 34 3.79 -6.89 10.09
C CYS A 34 2.57 -6.78 9.19
N VAL A 35 1.39 -7.14 9.68
CA VAL A 35 0.13 -7.04 8.94
C VAL A 35 -0.82 -6.13 9.71
N CYS A 36 -1.24 -5.04 9.05
CA CYS A 36 -2.21 -4.10 9.58
C CYS A 36 -3.55 -4.21 8.84
N ASN A 37 -4.62 -4.35 9.62
CA ASN A 37 -6.00 -4.32 9.16
C ASN A 37 -6.75 -3.13 9.77
N PHE A 38 -6.87 -2.08 8.98
CA PHE A 38 -7.60 -0.85 9.30
C PHE A 38 -8.99 -0.83 8.67
N SER A 39 -9.77 -1.92 8.82
CA SER A 39 -11.12 -2.01 8.25
C SER A 39 -12.21 -1.29 9.06
N GLU A 40 -11.89 -0.85 10.28
CA GLU A 40 -12.83 -0.08 11.11
C GLU A 40 -13.16 1.28 10.46
N PRO A 41 -14.37 1.84 10.64
CA PRO A 41 -14.76 3.11 10.01
C PRO A 41 -13.86 4.31 10.38
N GLN A 42 -13.27 4.28 11.57
CA GLN A 42 -12.33 5.28 12.08
C GLN A 42 -11.16 4.54 12.73
N PRO A 43 -10.25 3.96 11.92
CA PRO A 43 -9.19 3.15 12.46
C PRO A 43 -8.13 4.03 13.12
N ASP A 44 -7.50 3.51 14.17
CA ASP A 44 -6.34 4.15 14.77
C ASP A 44 -5.08 3.82 13.96
N TRP A 45 -4.70 4.75 13.08
CA TRP A 45 -3.51 4.61 12.23
C TRP A 45 -2.19 4.65 13.02
N SER A 46 -2.21 5.09 14.29
CA SER A 46 -1.01 5.11 15.12
C SER A 46 -0.51 3.71 15.46
N GLU A 47 -1.37 2.70 15.42
CA GLU A 47 -0.98 1.29 15.59
C GLU A 47 0.00 0.82 14.50
N ALA A 48 0.09 1.50 13.35
CA ALA A 48 1.12 1.23 12.34
C ALA A 48 2.55 1.44 12.87
N PHE A 49 2.75 2.18 13.97
CA PHE A 49 4.06 2.33 14.60
C PHE A 49 4.60 1.03 15.19
N GLN A 50 3.76 0.03 15.44
CA GLN A 50 4.23 -1.30 15.82
C GLN A 50 5.10 -1.93 14.71
N CYS A 51 4.85 -1.60 13.43
CA CYS A 51 5.54 -2.19 12.29
C CYS A 51 6.91 -1.58 11.96
N VAL A 52 7.43 -0.63 12.75
CA VAL A 52 8.66 0.11 12.39
C VAL A 52 9.91 -0.76 12.27
N SER A 53 9.96 -1.90 12.98
CA SER A 53 11.05 -2.88 12.96
C SER A 53 10.94 -3.88 11.81
N ALA A 54 9.77 -3.98 11.16
CA ALA A 54 9.47 -5.00 10.17
C ALA A 54 10.18 -4.80 8.83
N VAL A 55 10.48 -5.91 8.15
CA VAL A 55 11.04 -5.93 6.80
C VAL A 55 9.93 -5.99 5.75
N GLU A 56 8.85 -6.71 6.04
CA GLU A 56 7.66 -6.83 5.23
C GLU A 56 6.47 -6.20 5.97
N VAL A 57 5.78 -5.28 5.31
CA VAL A 57 4.62 -4.61 5.87
C VAL A 57 3.45 -4.75 4.91
N GLU A 58 2.30 -5.17 5.42
CA GLU A 58 1.03 -5.23 4.70
C GLU A 58 0.03 -4.31 5.38
N ILE A 59 -0.59 -3.40 4.62
CA ILE A 59 -1.61 -2.48 5.11
C ILE A 59 -2.88 -2.68 4.30
N ARG A 60 -3.95 -3.13 4.96
CA ARG A 60 -5.30 -3.27 4.39
C ARG A 60 -6.22 -2.25 5.04
N ALA A 61 -6.94 -1.45 4.25
CA ALA A 61 -7.85 -0.43 4.77
C ALA A 61 -9.34 -0.79 4.58
N GLY A 62 -9.69 -2.06 4.39
CA GLY A 62 -11.10 -2.52 4.37
C GLY A 62 -12.03 -1.87 3.34
N GLY A 63 -11.50 -1.27 2.27
CA GLY A 63 -12.27 -0.52 1.28
C GLY A 63 -12.55 0.93 1.66
N LEU A 64 -11.92 1.45 2.71
CA LEU A 64 -12.11 2.83 3.18
C LEU A 64 -11.81 3.87 2.09
N ASN A 65 -12.62 4.93 2.09
CA ASN A 65 -12.35 6.13 1.30
C ASN A 65 -11.39 7.06 2.04
N LEU A 66 -10.19 7.25 1.48
CA LEU A 66 -9.15 8.10 2.06
C LEU A 66 -9.22 9.56 1.62
N GLU A 67 -10.20 9.98 0.81
CA GLU A 67 -10.42 11.38 0.44
C GLU A 67 -10.45 12.36 1.62
N PRO A 68 -11.04 12.04 2.80
CA PRO A 68 -11.01 12.94 3.96
C PRO A 68 -9.60 13.30 4.45
N PHE A 69 -8.57 12.49 4.15
CA PHE A 69 -7.19 12.79 4.52
C PHE A 69 -6.57 13.93 3.72
N LEU A 70 -7.12 14.29 2.56
CA LEU A 70 -6.65 15.44 1.78
C LEU A 70 -6.75 16.77 2.54
N LYS A 71 -7.65 16.87 3.53
CA LYS A 71 -7.77 18.06 4.39
C LYS A 71 -6.69 18.13 5.48
N ARG A 72 -6.01 17.01 5.76
CA ARG A 72 -5.06 16.85 6.86
C ARG A 72 -3.62 16.71 6.38
N VAL A 73 -3.44 16.20 5.17
CA VAL A 73 -2.13 15.96 4.56
C VAL A 73 -1.89 17.00 3.49
N ASP A 74 -0.84 17.78 3.66
CA ASP A 74 -0.29 18.60 2.60
C ASP A 74 0.61 17.72 1.72
N ALA A 75 0.09 17.35 0.54
CA ALA A 75 0.80 16.50 -0.43
C ALA A 75 2.01 17.20 -1.07
N ASP A 76 2.09 18.53 -0.96
CA ASP A 76 3.19 19.35 -1.47
C ASP A 76 4.24 19.67 -0.40
N ALA A 77 3.96 19.34 0.87
CA ALA A 77 4.90 19.52 1.96
C ALA A 77 6.24 18.84 1.67
N ASP A 78 7.32 19.49 2.09
CA ASP A 78 8.67 18.96 1.89
C ASP A 78 8.88 17.66 2.69
N PRO A 79 9.05 16.50 2.03
CA PRO A 79 9.22 15.23 2.72
C PRO A 79 10.58 15.13 3.44
N ARG A 80 11.53 16.04 3.19
CA ARG A 80 12.87 16.02 3.79
C ARG A 80 12.84 16.04 5.31
N GLN A 81 11.84 16.66 5.93
CA GLN A 81 11.68 16.68 7.40
C GLN A 81 11.53 15.28 8.01
N TYR A 82 11.06 14.29 7.24
CA TYR A 82 10.90 12.90 7.70
C TYR A 82 11.95 11.95 7.12
N ALA A 83 12.89 12.46 6.31
CA ALA A 83 13.81 11.63 5.55
C ALA A 83 14.66 10.70 6.43
N ASP A 84 15.21 11.21 7.54
CA ASP A 84 16.05 10.40 8.43
C ASP A 84 15.25 9.29 9.12
N THR A 85 14.04 9.60 9.60
CA THR A 85 13.12 8.62 10.19
C THR A 85 12.76 7.53 9.18
N VAL A 86 12.37 7.92 7.96
CA VAL A 86 11.94 6.99 6.91
C VAL A 86 13.11 6.15 6.38
N LYS A 87 14.32 6.71 6.34
CA LYS A 87 15.55 6.01 5.97
C LYS A 87 15.99 4.97 7.01
N ALA A 88 15.63 5.18 8.27
CA ALA A 88 15.92 4.25 9.36
C ALA A 88 15.01 3.00 9.34
N LEU A 89 13.82 3.09 8.71
CA LEU A 89 12.90 1.96 8.57
C LEU A 89 13.57 0.76 7.88
N ARG A 90 13.31 -0.44 8.40
CA ARG A 90 13.83 -1.70 7.85
C ARG A 90 13.05 -2.18 6.64
N VAL A 91 11.86 -1.64 6.40
CA VAL A 91 10.93 -2.05 5.34
C VAL A 91 11.61 -2.16 3.98
N ARG A 92 11.47 -3.33 3.36
CA ARG A 92 11.92 -3.66 2.01
C ARG A 92 10.79 -4.07 1.10
N ARG A 93 9.72 -4.64 1.66
CA ARG A 93 8.51 -5.08 0.96
C ARG A 93 7.31 -4.41 1.59
N LEU A 94 6.52 -3.72 0.77
CA LEU A 94 5.31 -3.04 1.20
C LEU A 94 4.15 -3.48 0.33
N THR A 95 3.09 -3.95 0.97
CA THR A 95 1.80 -4.21 0.34
C THR A 95 0.78 -3.22 0.89
N VAL A 96 0.08 -2.52 0.00
CA VAL A 96 -1.02 -1.62 0.37
C VAL A 96 -2.24 -2.05 -0.42
N GLY A 97 -3.36 -2.23 0.27
CA GLY A 97 -4.56 -2.66 -0.41
C GLY A 97 -5.89 -2.38 0.27
N ALA A 98 -6.95 -2.77 -0.44
CA ALA A 98 -8.34 -2.60 -0.03
C ALA A 98 -8.64 -1.14 0.38
N ALA A 99 -8.55 -0.20 -0.57
CA ALA A 99 -8.81 1.22 -0.29
C ALA A 99 -9.21 2.02 -1.54
N GLN A 100 -9.98 3.09 -1.35
CA GLN A 100 -10.10 4.17 -2.33
C GLN A 100 -9.12 5.29 -1.95
N VAL A 101 -8.14 5.55 -2.82
CA VAL A 101 -6.98 6.41 -2.53
C VAL A 101 -6.94 7.56 -3.54
N PRO A 102 -7.02 8.83 -3.10
CA PRO A 102 -6.71 9.96 -3.95
C PRO A 102 -5.28 9.89 -4.49
N ALA A 103 -5.11 10.18 -5.79
CA ALA A 103 -3.82 10.20 -6.47
C ALA A 103 -2.79 11.09 -5.75
N GLN A 104 -3.23 12.22 -5.16
CA GLN A 104 -2.39 13.13 -4.38
C GLN A 104 -1.80 12.46 -3.13
N LEU A 105 -2.56 11.60 -2.44
CA LEU A 105 -2.06 10.86 -1.27
C LEU A 105 -1.09 9.76 -1.71
N LEU A 106 -1.38 9.07 -2.81
CA LEU A 106 -0.50 8.06 -3.37
C LEU A 106 0.86 8.67 -3.74
N VAL A 107 0.90 9.77 -4.49
CA VAL A 107 2.17 10.40 -4.87
C VAL A 107 2.90 10.98 -3.66
N GLY A 108 2.18 11.53 -2.67
CA GLY A 108 2.77 11.95 -1.39
C GLY A 108 3.48 10.81 -0.68
N ALA A 109 2.83 9.63 -0.60
CA ALA A 109 3.44 8.44 -0.04
C ALA A 109 4.65 7.96 -0.85
N LEU A 110 4.58 7.94 -2.19
CA LEU A 110 5.72 7.57 -3.05
C LEU A 110 6.92 8.50 -2.84
N ARG A 111 6.69 9.81 -2.68
CA ARG A 111 7.75 10.81 -2.38
C ARG A 111 8.42 10.55 -1.04
N VAL A 112 7.64 10.26 0.00
CA VAL A 112 8.19 9.93 1.33
C VAL A 112 8.98 8.62 1.25
N LEU A 113 8.41 7.58 0.63
CA LEU A 113 9.05 6.28 0.47
C LEU A 113 10.32 6.34 -0.39
N ALA A 114 10.52 7.36 -1.22
CA ALA A 114 11.75 7.52 -2.00
C ALA A 114 13.00 7.73 -1.13
N TYR A 115 12.84 8.20 0.12
CA TYR A 115 13.91 8.26 1.12
C TYR A 115 14.15 6.94 1.85
N SER A 116 13.19 6.02 1.74
CA SER A 116 13.26 4.72 2.39
C SER A 116 14.19 3.77 1.65
N ARG A 117 14.24 2.58 2.22
CA ARG A 117 15.02 1.44 1.77
C ARG A 117 14.19 0.43 0.98
N LEU A 118 12.94 0.77 0.66
CA LEU A 118 11.96 -0.06 -0.04
C LEU A 118 12.51 -0.57 -1.38
N LYS A 119 12.16 -1.82 -1.70
CA LYS A 119 12.57 -2.50 -2.93
C LYS A 119 11.39 -3.08 -3.68
N GLU A 120 10.36 -3.50 -2.98
CA GLU A 120 9.19 -4.15 -3.55
C GLU A 120 7.93 -3.45 -3.08
N LEU A 121 7.08 -3.07 -4.03
CA LEU A 121 5.79 -2.45 -3.77
C LEU A 121 4.70 -3.29 -4.43
N THR A 122 3.68 -3.65 -3.65
CA THR A 122 2.45 -4.28 -4.13
C THR A 122 1.28 -3.36 -3.83
N LEU A 123 0.51 -3.02 -4.86
CA LEU A 123 -0.76 -2.32 -4.74
C LEU A 123 -1.88 -3.29 -5.13
N GLU A 124 -2.82 -3.55 -4.21
CA GLU A 124 -3.86 -4.55 -4.41
C GLU A 124 -5.25 -4.06 -4.03
N ASP A 125 -6.27 -4.33 -4.84
CA ASP A 125 -7.66 -3.94 -4.57
C ASP A 125 -7.81 -2.44 -4.27
N LEU A 126 -7.17 -1.61 -5.10
CA LEU A 126 -7.16 -0.16 -4.95
C LEU A 126 -7.99 0.54 -6.02
N LYS A 127 -8.71 1.59 -5.61
CA LYS A 127 -9.33 2.56 -6.51
C LYS A 127 -8.62 3.90 -6.39
N ILE A 128 -7.80 4.24 -7.39
CA ILE A 128 -7.07 5.50 -7.43
C ILE A 128 -7.96 6.58 -8.05
N THR A 129 -8.31 7.59 -7.26
CA THR A 129 -9.19 8.70 -7.67
C THR A 129 -8.40 9.97 -8.01
N GLY A 130 -8.92 10.79 -8.92
CA GLY A 130 -8.22 11.99 -9.40
C GLY A 130 -7.03 11.67 -10.31
N THR A 131 -6.32 12.72 -10.72
CA THR A 131 -5.16 12.62 -11.63
C THR A 131 -3.87 12.70 -10.83
N MET A 132 -2.85 11.94 -11.23
CA MET A 132 -1.53 12.07 -10.62
C MET A 132 -0.92 13.40 -11.07
N PRO A 133 -0.46 14.26 -10.13
CA PRO A 133 0.27 15.46 -10.52
C PRO A 133 1.59 15.07 -11.21
N PRO A 134 2.16 15.95 -12.05
CA PRO A 134 3.48 15.73 -12.63
C PRO A 134 4.55 15.73 -11.54
N LEU A 135 5.63 14.96 -11.75
CA LEU A 135 6.77 14.95 -10.83
C LEU A 135 7.46 16.34 -10.83
N PRO A 136 7.61 17.01 -9.67
CA PRO A 136 8.37 18.26 -9.57
C PRO A 136 9.85 18.06 -9.95
N LEU A 137 10.49 19.08 -10.50
CA LEU A 137 11.89 19.01 -10.98
C LEU A 137 12.90 18.55 -9.91
N GLU A 138 12.65 18.89 -8.64
CA GLU A 138 13.52 18.54 -7.51
C GLU A 138 13.21 17.16 -6.90
N ALA A 139 12.07 16.56 -7.26
CA ALA A 139 11.62 15.32 -6.65
C ALA A 139 12.34 14.13 -7.28
N THR A 140 12.70 13.16 -6.43
CA THR A 140 13.33 11.92 -6.86
C THR A 140 12.31 10.79 -6.84
N GLY A 141 12.23 10.02 -7.93
CA GLY A 141 11.35 8.85 -8.01
C GLY A 141 11.74 7.74 -7.03
N LEU A 142 10.79 6.86 -6.73
CA LEU A 142 10.96 5.70 -5.86
C LEU A 142 11.79 4.60 -6.55
N ALA A 143 12.80 4.08 -5.84
CA ALA A 143 13.75 3.10 -6.37
C ALA A 143 13.30 1.66 -6.09
N LEU A 144 12.41 1.11 -6.93
CA LEU A 144 11.92 -0.26 -6.82
C LEU A 144 12.72 -1.24 -7.70
N SER A 145 12.87 -2.47 -7.21
CA SER A 145 13.24 -3.63 -8.03
C SER A 145 12.02 -4.42 -8.51
N SER A 146 10.93 -4.42 -7.74
CA SER A 146 9.68 -5.09 -8.09
C SER A 146 8.47 -4.20 -7.83
N LEU A 147 7.56 -4.15 -8.80
CA LEU A 147 6.25 -3.50 -8.68
C LEU A 147 5.18 -4.50 -9.09
N ARG A 148 4.21 -4.74 -8.21
CA ARG A 148 3.07 -5.61 -8.45
C ARG A 148 1.77 -4.83 -8.28
N LEU A 149 0.88 -4.96 -9.25
CA LEU A 149 -0.41 -4.28 -9.28
C LEU A 149 -1.48 -5.35 -9.50
N ARG A 150 -2.45 -5.45 -8.58
CA ARG A 150 -3.53 -6.43 -8.69
C ARG A 150 -4.87 -5.77 -8.41
N ASN A 151 -5.81 -5.86 -9.35
CA ASN A 151 -7.13 -5.26 -9.20
C ASN A 151 -7.06 -3.76 -8.82
N VAL A 152 -6.21 -3.02 -9.53
CA VAL A 152 -6.06 -1.57 -9.34
C VAL A 152 -6.79 -0.84 -10.46
N SER A 153 -7.66 0.10 -10.10
CA SER A 153 -8.36 0.98 -11.02
C SER A 153 -7.86 2.41 -10.93
N TRP A 154 -7.77 3.09 -12.08
CA TRP A 154 -7.21 4.43 -12.18
C TRP A 154 -8.20 5.39 -12.85
N ALA A 155 -8.39 6.58 -12.28
CA ALA A 155 -9.25 7.60 -12.88
C ALA A 155 -8.73 8.10 -14.23
N THR A 156 -7.42 8.05 -14.47
CA THR A 156 -6.78 8.49 -15.72
C THR A 156 -6.96 7.50 -16.87
N GLY A 157 -7.61 6.36 -16.61
CA GLY A 157 -7.93 5.39 -17.66
C GLY A 157 -6.65 4.84 -18.26
N ARG A 158 -6.46 4.95 -19.58
CA ARG A 158 -5.38 4.27 -20.30
C ARG A 158 -3.98 4.89 -20.12
N SER A 159 -3.85 6.09 -19.54
CA SER A 159 -2.54 6.75 -19.33
C SER A 159 -1.88 6.41 -17.99
N TRP A 160 -2.54 5.61 -17.14
CA TRP A 160 -2.13 5.37 -15.76
C TRP A 160 -0.67 4.91 -15.61
N LEU A 161 -0.20 4.05 -16.51
CA LEU A 161 1.17 3.51 -16.43
C LEU A 161 2.20 4.59 -16.75
N ALA A 162 1.95 5.41 -17.77
CA ALA A 162 2.84 6.51 -18.14
C ALA A 162 2.93 7.57 -17.03
N GLU A 163 1.81 7.85 -16.35
CA GLU A 163 1.80 8.76 -15.19
C GLU A 163 2.55 8.14 -14.00
N LEU A 164 2.30 6.86 -13.66
CA LEU A 164 2.97 6.18 -12.56
C LEU A 164 4.49 6.10 -12.78
N GLN A 165 4.93 5.86 -14.03
CA GLN A 165 6.33 5.82 -14.39
C GLN A 165 7.10 7.09 -14.05
N GLN A 166 6.45 8.26 -14.05
CA GLN A 166 7.10 9.52 -13.67
C GLN A 166 7.61 9.48 -12.22
N TRP A 167 6.99 8.66 -11.37
CA TRP A 167 7.30 8.54 -9.95
C TRP A 167 8.26 7.39 -9.62
N LEU A 168 8.77 6.67 -10.63
CA LEU A 168 9.65 5.52 -10.47
C LEU A 168 11.06 5.79 -11.02
N LYS A 169 12.09 5.24 -10.37
CA LYS A 169 13.44 5.20 -10.96
C LYS A 169 13.53 4.13 -12.06
N PRO A 170 14.46 4.26 -13.02
CA PRO A 170 14.61 3.32 -14.14
C PRO A 170 15.08 1.90 -13.78
N GLY A 171 15.34 1.61 -12.50
CA GLY A 171 15.91 0.34 -12.02
C GLY A 171 14.92 -0.80 -11.80
N LEU A 172 13.67 -0.67 -12.26
CA LEU A 172 12.63 -1.69 -12.09
C LEU A 172 12.97 -2.95 -12.87
N LYS A 173 13.03 -4.11 -12.19
CA LYS A 173 13.37 -5.42 -12.79
C LYS A 173 12.14 -6.30 -13.02
N VAL A 174 11.17 -6.22 -12.12
CA VAL A 174 9.94 -7.02 -12.16
C VAL A 174 8.74 -6.09 -12.19
N LEU A 175 7.87 -6.27 -13.18
CA LEU A 175 6.57 -5.64 -13.27
C LEU A 175 5.50 -6.73 -13.41
N SER A 176 4.58 -6.79 -12.47
CA SER A 176 3.43 -7.69 -12.51
C SER A 176 2.15 -6.87 -12.48
N ILE A 177 1.27 -7.11 -13.44
CA ILE A 177 -0.02 -6.42 -13.59
C ILE A 177 -1.08 -7.50 -13.75
N ALA A 178 -2.02 -7.58 -12.82
CA ALA A 178 -3.12 -8.54 -12.81
C ALA A 178 -4.45 -7.82 -12.59
N GLN A 179 -5.52 -8.27 -13.27
CA GLN A 179 -6.87 -7.72 -13.15
C GLN A 179 -6.92 -6.18 -13.33
N ALA A 180 -6.22 -5.64 -14.33
CA ALA A 180 -6.13 -4.20 -14.55
C ALA A 180 -7.44 -3.57 -15.05
N HIS A 181 -7.74 -2.35 -14.60
CA HIS A 181 -8.93 -1.59 -14.99
C HIS A 181 -8.58 -0.12 -15.36
N PRO A 182 -8.64 0.27 -16.65
CA PRO A 182 -8.91 -0.57 -17.82
C PRO A 182 -7.74 -1.54 -18.13
N PRO A 183 -8.01 -2.70 -18.76
CA PRO A 183 -6.98 -3.71 -19.03
C PRO A 183 -5.93 -3.28 -20.06
N ALA A 184 -6.29 -2.38 -20.99
CA ALA A 184 -5.37 -1.81 -21.98
C ALA A 184 -4.88 -0.42 -21.54
N PHE A 185 -3.59 -0.15 -21.72
CA PHE A 185 -2.96 1.16 -21.50
C PHE A 185 -2.30 1.66 -22.80
N SER A 186 -2.15 2.98 -22.94
CA SER A 186 -1.58 3.61 -24.13
C SER A 186 -0.06 3.45 -24.14
N CYS A 187 0.47 2.68 -25.07
CA CYS A 187 1.91 2.42 -25.16
C CYS A 187 2.71 3.65 -25.63
N GLU A 188 2.10 4.55 -26.40
CA GLU A 188 2.77 5.74 -26.98
C GLU A 188 3.36 6.68 -25.91
N GLN A 189 2.74 6.73 -24.73
CA GLN A 189 3.16 7.60 -23.63
C GLN A 189 4.10 6.91 -22.64
N VAL A 190 4.19 5.58 -22.71
CA VAL A 190 4.99 4.77 -21.78
C VAL A 190 6.46 4.85 -22.18
N ARG A 191 7.31 5.23 -21.23
CA ARG A 191 8.76 5.25 -21.42
C ARG A 191 9.32 3.84 -21.30
N ALA A 192 10.49 3.59 -21.88
CA ALA A 192 11.16 2.31 -21.75
C ALA A 192 11.47 1.98 -20.28
N PHE A 193 11.35 0.70 -19.90
CA PHE A 193 11.85 0.16 -18.64
C PHE A 193 13.20 -0.54 -18.89
N PRO A 194 14.34 0.17 -18.78
CA PRO A 194 15.62 -0.33 -19.28
C PRO A 194 16.18 -1.53 -18.49
N ALA A 195 15.77 -1.69 -17.24
CA ALA A 195 16.23 -2.78 -16.36
C ALA A 195 15.24 -3.93 -16.23
N LEU A 196 14.11 -3.90 -16.96
CA LEU A 196 13.04 -4.88 -16.80
C LEU A 196 13.48 -6.24 -17.33
N THR A 197 13.50 -7.24 -16.44
CA THR A 197 13.86 -8.62 -16.76
C THR A 197 12.66 -9.56 -16.72
N SER A 198 11.57 -9.17 -16.05
CA SER A 198 10.36 -9.96 -15.92
C SER A 198 9.13 -9.06 -16.06
N LEU A 199 8.26 -9.41 -17.01
CA LEU A 199 6.94 -8.82 -17.19
C LEU A 199 5.89 -9.92 -17.04
N ASP A 200 5.00 -9.76 -16.08
CA ASP A 200 3.92 -10.69 -15.78
C ASP A 200 2.58 -9.99 -15.99
N LEU A 201 1.82 -10.47 -16.97
CA LEU A 201 0.49 -9.98 -17.31
C LEU A 201 -0.59 -11.06 -17.09
N SER A 202 -0.28 -12.05 -16.24
CA SER A 202 -1.23 -13.11 -15.87
C SER A 202 -2.51 -12.52 -15.26
N ASP A 203 -3.61 -13.28 -15.29
CA ASP A 203 -4.90 -12.87 -14.73
C ASP A 203 -5.50 -11.59 -15.35
N ASN A 204 -5.27 -11.35 -16.65
CA ASN A 204 -5.95 -10.32 -17.43
C ASN A 204 -6.70 -10.94 -18.62
N PRO A 205 -7.90 -11.51 -18.42
CA PRO A 205 -8.66 -12.14 -19.51
C PRO A 205 -9.05 -11.17 -20.64
N GLY A 206 -9.08 -9.86 -20.36
CA GLY A 206 -9.35 -8.80 -21.35
C GLY A 206 -8.14 -8.39 -22.19
N LEU A 207 -6.92 -8.79 -21.83
CA LEU A 207 -5.70 -8.57 -22.62
C LEU A 207 -5.61 -9.68 -23.70
N GLY A 208 -6.47 -9.61 -24.71
CA GLY A 208 -6.37 -10.43 -25.93
C GLY A 208 -5.36 -9.87 -26.96
N GLU A 209 -5.33 -10.40 -28.19
CA GLU A 209 -4.39 -9.95 -29.27
C GLU A 209 -4.45 -8.45 -29.59
N ARG A 210 -5.55 -7.76 -29.23
CA ARG A 210 -5.75 -6.32 -29.42
C ARG A 210 -5.53 -5.49 -28.13
N GLY A 211 -5.01 -6.09 -27.07
CA GLY A 211 -4.87 -5.47 -25.75
C GLY A 211 -3.67 -4.52 -25.62
N LEU A 212 -2.73 -4.60 -26.57
CA LEU A 212 -1.62 -3.67 -26.75
C LEU A 212 -1.87 -2.93 -28.07
N ILE A 213 -2.46 -1.73 -28.02
CA ILE A 213 -2.66 -0.85 -29.17
C ILE A 213 -1.82 0.41 -28.96
#